data_AF-A0A962Q652-F1
#
_entry.id   AF-A0A962Q652-F1
#
_cell.length_a   1.000
_cell.length_b   1.000
_cell.length_c   1.000
_cell.angle_alpha   90.00
_cell.angle_beta   90.00
_cell.angle_gamma   90.00
#
_symmetry.space_group_name_H-M   'P 1'
#
loop_
_entity.id
_entity.type
_entity.pdbx_description
1 polymer ?
#
loop_
_entity_poly.entity_id
_entity_poly.type
_entity_poly.pdbx_seq_one_letter_code
_entity_poly.pdbx_strand_id
1 'polypeptide(L)'
;VLGPVDDADFRWVTDVGLTGPDKGAGGDYLFIPPGYKGEVPATGYHVAKPRSNRMLLFYRAFVEKGDVAAAVAGVKAGAGIFPLAKAASPPQTDF
;
A
#
# COMPACT_ATOMS: atom_id res chain seq x y z
N VAL A 1 3.63 10.36 -1.22
CA VAL A 1 2.99 10.15 0.10
C VAL A 1 4.04 9.68 1.11
N LEU A 2 3.69 9.55 2.40
CA LEU A 2 4.55 8.97 3.45
C LEU A 2 3.70 8.38 4.59
N GLY A 3 3.88 7.11 4.91
CA GLY A 3 3.27 6.51 6.10
C GLY A 3 3.56 5.03 6.31
N PRO A 4 3.23 4.49 7.50
CA PRO A 4 3.48 3.10 7.83
C PRO A 4 2.31 2.19 7.44
N VAL A 5 2.64 0.90 7.38
CA VAL A 5 1.71 -0.21 7.48
C VAL A 5 2.04 -0.95 8.77
N ASP A 6 1.05 -1.05 9.64
CA ASP A 6 1.17 -1.77 10.90
C ASP A 6 0.27 -3.00 10.91
N ASP A 7 0.66 -4.00 11.70
CA ASP A 7 -0.18 -5.16 11.98
C ASP A 7 -1.27 -4.83 13.01
N ALA A 8 -2.13 -5.81 13.36
CA ALA A 8 -3.29 -5.58 14.22
C ALA A 8 -2.94 -5.05 15.62
N ASP A 9 -1.71 -5.26 16.06
CA ASP A 9 -1.19 -4.83 17.36
C ASP A 9 -0.35 -3.54 17.26
N PHE A 10 -0.52 -2.76 16.18
CA PHE A 10 0.23 -1.54 15.87
C PHE A 10 1.75 -1.74 15.79
N ARG A 11 2.18 -2.95 15.39
CA ARG A 11 3.60 -3.21 15.18
C ARG A 11 3.95 -3.02 13.71
N TRP A 12 5.05 -2.35 13.48
CA TRP A 12 5.56 -2.05 12.14
C TRP A 12 5.69 -3.28 11.24
N VAL A 13 5.22 -3.16 10.01
CA VAL A 13 5.38 -4.15 8.92
C VAL A 13 6.26 -3.60 7.80
N THR A 14 5.92 -2.42 7.27
CA THR A 14 6.67 -1.71 6.22
C THR A 14 6.20 -0.26 6.15
N ASP A 15 6.90 0.57 5.39
CA ASP A 15 6.44 1.91 5.02
C ASP A 15 6.02 1.96 3.54
N VAL A 16 5.19 2.96 3.20
CA VAL A 16 4.83 3.36 1.84
C VAL A 16 5.25 4.81 1.56
N GLY A 17 5.56 5.10 0.31
CA GLY A 17 6.05 6.38 -0.15
C GLY A 17 7.52 6.59 0.17
N LEU A 18 7.86 7.81 0.61
CA LEU A 18 9.26 8.27 0.66
C LEU A 18 10.19 7.39 1.52
N THR A 19 9.71 6.82 2.62
CA THR A 19 10.49 5.92 3.49
C THR A 19 10.28 4.44 3.19
N GLY A 20 9.36 4.12 2.28
CA GLY A 20 9.06 2.77 1.86
C GLY A 20 10.03 2.23 0.81
N PRO A 21 9.93 0.92 0.49
CA PRO A 21 10.62 0.31 -0.65
C PRO A 21 10.42 1.05 -1.98
N ASP A 22 9.28 1.72 -2.18
CA ASP A 22 9.01 2.50 -3.40
C ASP A 22 9.77 3.83 -3.49
N LYS A 23 10.37 4.31 -2.39
CA LYS A 23 11.18 5.55 -2.32
C LYS A 23 10.46 6.80 -2.85
N GLY A 24 9.13 6.82 -2.80
CA GLY A 24 8.29 7.90 -3.30
C GLY A 24 7.97 7.82 -4.80
N ALA A 25 8.49 6.82 -5.53
CA ALA A 25 8.17 6.61 -6.94
C ALA A 25 6.82 5.89 -7.14
N GLY A 26 6.22 5.36 -6.07
CA GLY A 26 5.06 4.49 -6.14
C GLY A 26 5.43 3.07 -6.58
N GLY A 27 4.49 2.14 -6.40
CA GLY A 27 4.70 0.73 -6.69
C GLY A 27 3.67 -0.14 -6.00
N ASP A 28 3.57 -1.39 -6.45
CA ASP A 28 2.63 -2.35 -5.90
C ASP A 28 3.21 -3.05 -4.68
N TYR A 29 2.42 -3.16 -3.63
CA TYR A 29 2.77 -3.86 -2.40
C TYR A 29 1.95 -5.14 -2.29
N LEU A 30 2.61 -6.24 -1.94
CA LEU A 30 1.94 -7.53 -1.74
C LEU A 30 2.11 -8.00 -0.30
N PHE A 31 1.00 -8.02 0.43
CA PHE A 31 0.95 -8.50 1.81
C PHE A 31 0.51 -9.96 1.85
N ILE A 32 1.40 -10.84 2.30
CA ILE A 32 1.15 -12.28 2.37
C ILE A 32 0.65 -12.62 3.78
N PRO A 33 -0.61 -13.05 3.95
CA PRO A 33 -1.16 -13.32 5.28
C PRO A 33 -0.44 -14.52 5.93
N PRO A 34 -0.42 -14.57 7.28
CA PRO A 34 0.07 -15.74 8.01
C PRO A 34 -0.55 -17.04 7.50
N GLY A 35 0.30 -18.04 7.25
CA GLY A 35 -0.14 -19.36 6.81
C GLY A 35 -0.45 -19.52 5.32
N TYR A 36 -0.32 -18.48 4.49
CA TYR A 36 -0.48 -18.59 3.04
C TYR A 36 0.48 -19.64 2.44
N LYS A 37 -0.06 -20.55 1.61
CA LYS A 37 0.69 -21.63 0.94
C LYS A 37 0.66 -21.56 -0.59
N GLY A 38 0.00 -20.54 -1.14
CA GLY A 38 -0.07 -20.34 -2.58
C GLY A 38 1.22 -19.77 -3.15
N GLU A 39 1.26 -19.64 -4.47
CA GLU A 39 2.37 -19.03 -5.18
C GLU A 39 2.41 -17.52 -4.93
N VAL A 40 3.63 -17.00 -4.77
CA VAL A 40 3.88 -15.57 -4.64
C VAL A 40 4.62 -15.12 -5.91
N PRO A 41 4.16 -14.07 -6.61
CA PRO A 41 4.86 -13.54 -7.77
C PRO A 41 6.33 -13.25 -7.47
N ALA A 42 7.22 -13.67 -8.36
CA ALA A 42 8.67 -13.50 -8.17
C ALA A 42 9.14 -12.05 -8.36
N THR A 43 8.38 -11.24 -9.11
CA THR A 43 8.72 -9.85 -9.45
C THR A 43 7.46 -8.98 -9.46
N GLY A 44 7.65 -7.66 -9.51
CA GLY A 44 6.57 -6.68 -9.67
C GLY A 44 5.95 -6.17 -8.36
N TYR A 45 6.34 -6.72 -7.21
CA TYR A 45 5.77 -6.31 -5.91
C TYR A 45 6.84 -6.08 -4.85
N HIS A 46 6.59 -5.11 -3.98
CA HIS A 46 7.23 -5.00 -2.67
C HIS A 46 6.53 -5.96 -1.70
N VAL A 47 7.12 -7.13 -1.47
CA VAL A 47 6.50 -8.20 -0.67
C VAL A 47 6.73 -7.98 0.82
N ALA A 48 5.66 -8.00 1.60
CA ALA A 48 5.68 -7.97 3.06
C ALA A 48 4.89 -9.15 3.65
N LYS A 49 5.33 -9.65 4.81
CA LYS A 49 4.73 -10.81 5.50
C LYS A 49 4.28 -10.42 6.91
N PRO A 50 3.09 -9.81 7.08
CA PRO A 50 2.57 -9.42 8.39
C PRO A 50 2.35 -10.64 9.30
N ARG A 51 2.35 -10.39 10.61
CA ARG A 51 2.07 -11.42 11.64
C ARG A 51 0.58 -11.66 11.89
N SER A 52 -0.27 -10.76 11.40
CA SER A 52 -1.73 -10.83 11.54
C SER A 52 -2.43 -10.66 10.20
N ASN A 53 -3.70 -11.08 10.13
CA ASN A 53 -4.55 -10.91 8.95
C ASN A 53 -5.16 -9.51 8.83
N ARG A 54 -5.11 -8.72 9.90
CA ARG A 54 -5.53 -7.31 9.90
C ARG A 54 -4.30 -6.43 9.89
N MET A 55 -4.37 -5.37 9.11
CA MET A 55 -3.35 -4.34 9.02
C MET A 55 -4.03 -2.96 9.05
N LEU A 56 -3.26 -1.97 9.48
CA LEU A 56 -3.58 -0.58 9.36
C LEU A 56 -2.61 0.04 8.35
N LEU A 57 -3.12 0.55 7.23
CA LEU A 57 -2.38 1.41 6.32
C LEU A 57 -2.90 2.84 6.50
N PHE A 58 -2.02 3.76 6.83
CA PHE A 58 -2.34 5.18 6.83
C PHE A 58 -1.12 5.97 6.37
N TYR A 59 -1.33 7.01 5.59
CA TYR A 59 -0.25 7.85 5.10
C TYR A 59 -0.70 9.29 4.91
N ARG A 60 0.29 10.17 4.82
CA ARG A 60 0.13 11.59 4.53
C ARG A 60 0.43 11.85 3.07
N ALA A 61 -0.43 12.62 2.42
CA ALA A 61 -0.13 13.23 1.13
C ALA A 61 0.68 14.51 1.35
N PHE A 62 1.65 14.76 0.45
CA PHE A 62 2.36 16.03 0.45
C PHE A 62 1.53 17.05 -0.32
N VAL A 63 1.31 18.21 0.28
CA VAL A 63 0.54 19.30 -0.32
C VAL A 63 1.53 20.31 -0.90
N GLU A 64 1.57 20.42 -2.22
CA GLU A 64 2.44 21.38 -2.90
C GLU A 64 1.73 22.73 -3.02
N LYS A 65 2.43 23.82 -2.66
CA LYS A 65 1.93 25.20 -2.80
C LYS A 65 0.55 25.45 -2.15
N GLY A 66 0.17 24.65 -1.15
CA GLY A 66 -1.11 24.74 -0.47
C GLY A 66 -2.30 24.12 -1.22
N ASP A 67 -2.09 23.46 -2.36
CA ASP A 67 -3.18 22.86 -3.14
C ASP A 67 -3.60 21.48 -2.58
N VAL A 68 -4.51 21.50 -1.60
CA VAL A 68 -5.05 20.28 -1.00
C VAL A 68 -5.90 19.48 -1.99
N ALA A 69 -6.61 20.16 -2.91
CA ALA A 69 -7.49 19.49 -3.86
C ALA A 69 -6.67 18.63 -4.85
N ALA A 70 -5.57 19.17 -5.35
CA ALA A 70 -4.63 18.42 -6.18
C ALA A 70 -4.02 17.23 -5.45
N ALA A 71 -3.62 17.40 -4.18
CA ALA A 71 -3.08 16.30 -3.37
C ALA A 71 -4.11 15.16 -3.18
N VAL A 72 -5.38 15.50 -2.91
CA VAL A 72 -6.48 14.53 -2.79
C VAL A 72 -6.73 13.83 -4.12
N ALA A 73 -6.78 14.58 -5.23
CA ALA A 73 -7.00 14.01 -6.56
C ALA A 73 -5.88 13.03 -6.95
N GLY A 74 -4.62 13.38 -6.68
CA GLY A 74 -3.46 12.51 -6.92
C GLY A 74 -3.54 11.21 -6.12
N VAL A 75 -3.94 11.27 -4.85
CA VAL A 75 -4.16 10.07 -4.03
C VAL A 75 -5.28 9.20 -4.61
N LYS A 76 -6.44 9.78 -4.92
CA LYS A 76 -7.58 9.01 -5.47
C LYS A 76 -7.28 8.38 -6.82
N ALA A 77 -6.42 9.00 -7.63
CA ALA A 77 -6.03 8.48 -8.94
C ALA A 77 -4.98 7.36 -8.86
N GLY A 78 -4.08 7.41 -7.88
CA GLY A 78 -2.95 6.47 -7.78
C GLY A 78 -3.08 5.38 -6.72
N ALA A 79 -3.89 5.59 -5.69
CA ALA A 79 -4.05 4.62 -4.61
C ALA A 79 -5.09 3.54 -4.99
N GLY A 80 -4.78 2.29 -4.65
CA GLY A 80 -5.71 1.19 -4.80
C GLY A 80 -5.43 0.06 -3.82
N ILE A 81 -6.49 -0.65 -3.42
CA ILE A 81 -6.38 -1.82 -2.55
C ILE A 81 -7.31 -2.91 -3.08
N PHE A 82 -6.75 -4.05 -3.45
CA PHE A 82 -7.50 -5.17 -4.01
C PHE A 82 -6.81 -6.52 -3.77
N PRO A 83 -7.55 -7.64 -3.82
CA PRO A 83 -6.94 -8.97 -3.76
C PRO A 83 -6.05 -9.23 -4.98
N LEU A 84 -4.92 -9.93 -4.78
CA LEU A 84 -3.97 -10.30 -5.85
C LEU A 84 -4.66 -10.96 -7.06
N ALA A 85 -5.69 -11.78 -6.84
CA ALA A 85 -6.44 -12.44 -7.90
C ALA A 85 -7.12 -11.46 -8.89
N LYS A 86 -7.29 -10.19 -8.52
CA LYS A 86 -7.86 -9.14 -9.37
C LYS A 86 -6.80 -8.20 -9.96
N ALA A 87 -5.51 -8.44 -9.76
CA ALA A 87 -4.46 -7.51 -10.18
C ALA A 87 -4.41 -7.24 -11.70
N ALA A 88 -4.84 -8.20 -12.53
CA ALA A 88 -4.94 -8.01 -13.98
C ALA A 88 -6.09 -7.07 -14.41
N SER A 89 -7.10 -6.90 -13.55
CA SER A 89 -8.24 -6.01 -13.77
C SER A 89 -8.72 -5.49 -12.40
N PRO A 90 -7.97 -4.54 -11.81
CA PRO A 90 -8.21 -4.11 -10.45
C PRO A 90 -9.57 -3.38 -10.38
N PRO A 91 -10.41 -3.70 -9.38
CA PRO A 91 -11.63 -2.95 -9.16
C PRO A 91 -11.32 -1.51 -8.79
N GLN A 92 -12.26 -0.60 -9.08
CA GLN A 92 -12.17 0.75 -8.55
C GLN A 92 -12.13 0.69 -7.02
N THR A 93 -11.20 1.46 -6.43
CA THR A 93 -11.12 1.61 -4.99
C THR A 93 -12.12 2.67 -4.53
N ASP A 94 -12.97 2.30 -3.58
CA ASP A 94 -13.93 3.21 -2.96
C ASP A 94 -13.23 3.99 -1.83
N PHE A 95 -13.41 5.32 -1.82
CA PHE A 95 -12.82 6.25 -0.87
C PHE A 95 -13.89 7.07 -0.15
#